data_AF-X1JHT3-F1
#
_entry.id   AF-X1JHT3-F1
#
_cell.length_a   1.000
_cell.length_b   1.000
_cell.length_c   1.000
_cell.angle_alpha   90.00
_cell.angle_beta   90.00
_cell.angle_gamma   90.00
#
_symmetry.space_group_name_H-M   'P 1'
#
loop_
_entity.id
_entity.type
_entity.pdbx_description
1 polymer ?
#
loop_
_entity_poly.entity_id
_entity_poly.type
_entity_poly.pdbx_seq_one_letter_code
_entity_poly.pdbx_strand_id
1 'polypeptide(L)'
;QLSGGQRQRVALGRAIVRDPKVFLMDEPLSNLDAKLRVQMRTEIAKLHQRLNATIIYVTHDQTEAMTMVDKIIIMKDGIVQQTGGPQEVYDHPNNMFVAGFMGSPAMNFLDAAITDRMTLKGGMFEFNTTDRIKKVIVLFAGIFCTKLLS
;
A
#
# COMPACT_ATOMS: atom_id res chain seq x y z
N GLN A 1 -15.04 24.18 -23.30
CA GLN A 1 -14.89 22.76 -22.93
C GLN A 1 -14.26 22.67 -21.54
N LEU A 2 -14.66 21.72 -20.69
CA LEU A 2 -14.11 21.57 -19.32
C LEU A 2 -12.78 20.80 -19.37
N SER A 3 -11.79 21.21 -18.55
CA SER A 3 -10.53 20.48 -18.37
C SER A 3 -10.75 19.12 -17.68
N GLY A 4 -9.76 18.22 -17.73
CA GLY A 4 -9.83 16.90 -17.08
C GLY A 4 -10.28 16.98 -15.61
N GLY A 5 -9.64 17.82 -14.80
CA GLY A 5 -10.04 18.00 -13.39
C GLY A 5 -11.36 18.76 -13.19
N GLN A 6 -11.80 19.58 -14.15
CA GLN A 6 -13.14 20.16 -14.08
C GLN A 6 -14.22 19.09 -14.32
N ARG A 7 -14.03 18.20 -15.31
CA ARG A 7 -14.94 17.07 -15.54
C ARG A 7 -15.01 16.15 -14.33
N GLN A 8 -13.88 15.93 -13.67
CA GLN A 8 -13.81 15.07 -12.50
C GLN A 8 -14.48 15.67 -11.27
N ARG A 9 -14.34 16.97 -11.03
CA ARG A 9 -15.11 17.68 -9.99
C ARG A 9 -16.62 17.63 -10.23
N VAL A 10 -17.05 17.74 -11.49
CA VAL A 10 -18.48 17.59 -11.85
C VAL A 10 -18.98 16.17 -11.63
N ALA A 11 -18.17 15.16 -11.97
CA ALA A 11 -18.51 13.75 -11.71
C ALA A 11 -18.63 13.45 -10.21
N LEU A 12 -17.68 13.95 -9.40
CA LEU A 12 -17.70 13.82 -7.94
C LEU A 12 -18.93 14.53 -7.35
N GLY A 13 -19.20 15.77 -7.77
CA GLY A 13 -20.37 16.54 -7.35
C GLY A 13 -21.69 15.84 -7.65
N ARG A 14 -21.82 15.23 -8.85
CA ARG A 14 -23.00 14.43 -9.21
C ARG A 14 -23.18 13.18 -8.35
N ALA A 15 -22.09 12.57 -7.88
CA ALA A 15 -22.15 11.41 -7.01
C ALA A 15 -22.62 11.79 -5.59
N ILE A 16 -22.13 12.91 -5.05
CA ILE A 16 -22.47 13.39 -3.70
C ILE A 16 -23.95 13.79 -3.59
N VAL A 17 -24.49 14.47 -4.59
CA VAL A 17 -25.88 14.98 -4.57
C VAL A 17 -26.93 13.86 -4.45
N ARG A 18 -26.54 12.61 -4.71
CA ARG A 18 -27.43 11.44 -4.63
C ARG A 18 -27.49 10.78 -3.25
N ASP A 19 -26.72 11.26 -2.27
CA ASP A 19 -26.62 10.69 -0.91
C ASP A 19 -26.54 9.14 -0.87
N PRO A 20 -25.63 8.51 -1.65
CA PRO A 20 -25.54 7.06 -1.68
C PRO A 20 -24.88 6.53 -0.40
N LYS A 21 -25.32 5.35 0.05
CA LYS A 21 -24.71 4.65 1.19
C LYS A 21 -23.28 4.17 0.91
N VAL A 22 -22.96 3.93 -0.37
CA VAL A 22 -21.66 3.42 -0.82
C VAL A 22 -21.19 4.19 -2.06
N PHE A 23 -19.94 4.64 -2.04
CA PHE A 23 -19.23 5.23 -3.18
C PHE A 23 -18.22 4.22 -3.72
N LEU A 24 -18.17 4.08 -5.04
CA LEU A 24 -17.18 3.27 -5.76
C LEU A 24 -16.36 4.21 -6.64
N MET A 25 -15.04 4.18 -6.48
CA MET A 25 -14.09 4.97 -7.26
C MET A 25 -13.06 4.04 -7.90
N ASP A 26 -13.07 3.94 -9.22
CA ASP A 26 -12.16 3.11 -9.98
C ASP A 26 -11.08 3.97 -10.65
N GLU A 27 -9.86 3.91 -10.13
CA GLU A 27 -8.68 4.69 -10.51
C GLU A 27 -8.96 6.17 -10.86
N PRO A 28 -9.64 6.93 -9.97
CA PRO A 28 -10.15 8.23 -10.36
C PRO A 28 -9.03 9.20 -10.77
N LEU A 29 -7.84 9.10 -10.17
CA LEU A 29 -6.75 10.07 -10.36
C LEU A 29 -5.75 9.71 -11.49
N SER A 30 -5.94 8.59 -12.18
CA SER A 30 -5.00 8.07 -13.18
C SER A 30 -4.80 9.02 -14.37
N ASN A 31 -5.86 9.65 -14.84
CA ASN A 31 -5.88 10.52 -16.03
C ASN A 31 -5.56 12.00 -15.75
N LEU A 32 -5.09 12.33 -14.54
CA LEU A 32 -4.78 13.70 -14.14
C LEU A 32 -3.28 14.00 -14.14
N ASP A 33 -2.92 15.24 -14.48
CA ASP A 33 -1.57 15.76 -14.30
C ASP A 33 -1.17 15.78 -12.81
N ALA A 34 0.12 15.82 -12.53
CA ALA A 34 0.65 15.72 -11.17
C ALA A 34 0.12 16.80 -10.21
N LYS A 35 -0.08 18.03 -10.70
CA LYS A 35 -0.56 19.15 -9.87
C LYS A 35 -2.04 18.97 -9.52
N LEU A 36 -2.83 18.56 -10.50
CA LEU A 36 -4.26 18.28 -10.33
C LEU A 36 -4.50 17.02 -9.50
N ARG A 37 -3.61 16.02 -9.61
CA ARG A 37 -3.63 14.79 -8.78
C ARG A 37 -3.51 15.14 -7.29
N VAL A 38 -2.54 15.97 -6.92
CA VAL A 38 -2.34 16.42 -5.54
C VAL A 38 -3.56 17.18 -5.00
N GLN A 39 -4.13 18.07 -5.82
CA GLN A 39 -5.34 18.82 -5.43
C GLN A 39 -6.54 17.89 -5.23
N MET A 40 -6.80 16.99 -6.18
CA MET A 40 -7.93 16.07 -6.10
C MET A 40 -7.77 15.05 -4.97
N ARG A 41 -6.54 14.61 -4.65
CA ARG A 41 -6.26 13.78 -3.48
C ARG A 41 -6.74 14.45 -2.19
N THR A 42 -6.40 15.72 -2.02
CA THR A 42 -6.84 16.54 -0.88
C THR A 42 -8.36 16.66 -0.81
N GLU A 43 -9.03 16.84 -1.95
CA GLU A 43 -10.49 16.95 -1.99
C GLU A 43 -11.19 15.63 -1.69
N ILE A 44 -10.68 14.50 -2.18
CA ILE A 44 -11.21 13.17 -1.86
C ILE A 44 -11.03 12.85 -0.37
N ALA A 45 -9.88 13.20 0.23
CA ALA A 45 -9.65 13.02 1.65
C ALA A 45 -10.64 13.84 2.52
N LYS A 46 -10.88 15.12 2.15
CA LYS A 46 -11.91 15.95 2.81
C LYS A 46 -13.30 15.37 2.65
N LEU A 47 -13.60 14.81 1.47
CA LEU A 47 -14.88 14.19 1.18
C LEU A 47 -15.09 12.92 2.01
N HIS A 48 -14.07 12.08 2.13
CA HIS A 48 -14.07 10.90 3.02
C HIS A 48 -14.33 11.29 4.47
N GLN A 49 -13.69 12.35 4.98
CA GLN A 49 -13.92 12.84 6.34
C GLN A 49 -15.33 13.43 6.56
N ARG A 50 -15.92 14.03 5.53
CA ARG A 50 -17.22 14.70 5.62
C ARG A 50 -18.40 13.76 5.38
N LEU A 51 -18.21 12.74 4.54
CA LEU A 51 -19.25 11.79 4.20
C LEU A 51 -19.16 10.61 5.16
N ASN A 52 -20.21 10.40 5.95
CA ASN A 52 -20.34 9.21 6.79
C ASN A 52 -20.80 7.99 5.96
N ALA A 53 -20.23 7.83 4.77
CA ALA A 53 -20.59 6.82 3.78
C ALA A 53 -19.40 5.91 3.49
N THR A 54 -19.67 4.66 3.10
CA THR A 54 -18.60 3.72 2.77
C THR A 54 -18.01 4.07 1.41
N ILE A 55 -16.68 4.24 1.32
CA ILE A 55 -15.98 4.48 0.05
C ILE A 55 -15.10 3.27 -0.28
N ILE A 56 -15.29 2.71 -1.47
CA ILE A 56 -14.42 1.70 -2.07
C ILE A 56 -13.59 2.41 -3.14
N TYR A 57 -12.28 2.45 -2.94
CA TYR A 57 -11.32 3.12 -3.81
C TYR A 57 -10.35 2.10 -4.40
N VAL A 58 -10.32 1.98 -5.73
CA VAL A 58 -9.42 1.08 -6.47
C VAL A 58 -8.30 1.91 -7.08
N THR A 59 -7.05 1.48 -6.86
CA THR A 59 -5.85 2.15 -7.40
C THR A 59 -4.69 1.18 -7.46
N HIS A 60 -3.76 1.44 -8.37
CA HIS A 60 -2.44 0.82 -8.42
C HIS A 60 -1.35 1.68 -7.74
N ASP A 61 -1.66 2.90 -7.29
CA ASP A 61 -0.71 3.80 -6.62
C ASP A 61 -0.67 3.53 -5.11
N GLN A 62 0.48 3.05 -4.64
CA GLN A 62 0.70 2.76 -3.22
C GLN A 62 0.57 4.00 -2.34
N THR A 63 0.97 5.18 -2.83
CA THR A 63 0.89 6.43 -2.07
C THR A 63 -0.56 6.81 -1.83
N GLU A 64 -1.44 6.56 -2.81
CA GLU A 64 -2.88 6.77 -2.65
C GLU A 64 -3.45 5.85 -1.57
N ALA A 65 -3.12 4.56 -1.65
CA ALA A 65 -3.55 3.56 -0.66
C ALA A 65 -2.99 3.87 0.75
N MET A 66 -1.77 4.39 0.86
CA MET A 66 -1.16 4.67 2.18
C MET A 66 -1.64 5.96 2.84
N THR A 67 -2.23 6.90 2.08
CA THR A 67 -2.54 8.25 2.59
C THR A 67 -4.02 8.59 2.71
N MET A 68 -4.90 7.82 2.06
CA MET A 68 -6.32 8.19 1.95
C MET A 68 -7.32 7.22 2.58
N VAL A 69 -6.91 5.99 2.92
CA VAL A 69 -7.86 4.93 3.28
C VAL A 69 -7.61 4.40 4.69
N ASP A 70 -8.68 3.94 5.33
CA ASP A 70 -8.60 3.34 6.66
C ASP A 70 -8.14 1.87 6.62
N LYS A 71 -8.45 1.16 5.52
CA LYS A 71 -8.13 -0.25 5.31
C LYS A 71 -7.75 -0.52 3.85
N ILE A 72 -6.73 -1.33 3.66
CA ILE A 72 -6.22 -1.75 2.35
C ILE A 72 -6.55 -3.23 2.14
N ILE A 73 -6.97 -3.57 0.91
CA ILE A 73 -7.10 -4.94 0.42
C ILE A 73 -6.10 -5.09 -0.72
N ILE A 74 -5.05 -5.86 -0.50
CA ILE A 74 -4.01 -6.12 -1.50
C ILE A 74 -4.39 -7.37 -2.28
N MET A 75 -4.42 -7.27 -3.60
CA MET A 75 -4.82 -8.36 -4.49
C MET A 75 -3.72 -8.65 -5.52
N LYS A 76 -3.63 -9.92 -5.92
CA LYS A 76 -2.79 -10.41 -7.01
C LYS A 76 -3.53 -11.52 -7.73
N ASP A 77 -3.59 -11.46 -9.06
CA ASP A 77 -4.20 -12.50 -9.91
C ASP A 77 -5.63 -12.86 -9.48
N GLY A 78 -6.42 -11.86 -9.06
CA GLY A 78 -7.79 -12.04 -8.57
C GLY A 78 -7.91 -12.59 -7.14
N ILE A 79 -6.79 -12.83 -6.45
CA ILE A 79 -6.75 -13.40 -5.09
C ILE A 79 -6.31 -12.34 -4.08
N VAL A 80 -7.04 -12.21 -2.98
CA VAL A 80 -6.66 -11.36 -1.85
C VAL A 80 -5.42 -11.94 -1.18
N GLN A 81 -4.36 -11.14 -1.12
CA GLN A 81 -3.08 -11.50 -0.52
C GLN A 81 -3.04 -11.10 0.96
N GLN A 82 -3.56 -9.92 1.28
CA GLN A 82 -3.63 -9.40 2.65
C GLN A 82 -4.69 -8.31 2.74
N THR A 83 -5.29 -8.18 3.92
CA THR A 83 -6.13 -7.05 4.30
C THR A 83 -5.66 -6.49 5.62
N GLY A 84 -5.58 -5.17 5.76
CA GLY A 84 -5.12 -4.55 7.00
C GLY A 84 -5.10 -3.03 6.91
N GLY A 85 -4.75 -2.37 8.01
CA GLY A 85 -4.49 -0.93 8.00
C GLY A 85 -3.21 -0.60 7.22
N PRO A 86 -3.03 0.65 6.72
CA PRO A 86 -1.83 1.05 5.97
C PRO A 86 -0.51 0.69 6.68
N GLN A 87 -0.41 0.99 7.97
CA GLN A 87 0.79 0.68 8.75
C GLN A 87 1.00 -0.82 8.93
N GLU A 88 -0.08 -1.58 9.16
CA GLU A 88 -0.04 -3.03 9.37
C GLU A 88 0.47 -3.76 8.13
N VAL A 89 -0.07 -3.44 6.94
CA VAL A 89 0.38 -4.08 5.69
C VAL A 89 1.82 -3.72 5.32
N TYR A 90 2.31 -2.57 5.80
CA TYR A 90 3.68 -2.11 5.57
C TYR A 90 4.69 -2.71 6.56
N ASP A 91 4.32 -2.86 7.83
CA ASP A 91 5.23 -3.38 8.87
C ASP A 91 5.17 -4.90 9.00
N HIS A 92 4.02 -5.50 8.67
CA HIS A 92 3.75 -6.92 8.82
C HIS A 92 3.17 -7.53 7.54
N PRO A 93 3.95 -7.59 6.45
CA PRO A 93 3.51 -8.22 5.21
C PRO A 93 3.35 -9.75 5.39
N ASN A 94 2.22 -10.29 4.92
CA ASN A 94 1.87 -11.72 5.04
C ASN A 94 2.56 -12.63 4.03
N ASN A 95 3.21 -12.07 3.01
CA ASN A 95 3.99 -12.84 2.04
C ASN A 95 4.98 -11.92 1.30
N MET A 96 5.90 -12.54 0.55
CA MET A 96 6.90 -11.81 -0.23
C MET A 96 6.31 -10.86 -1.27
N PHE A 97 5.15 -11.19 -1.86
CA PHE A 97 4.50 -10.28 -2.79
C PHE A 97 4.07 -9.00 -2.09
N VAL A 98 3.40 -9.08 -0.94
CA VAL A 98 3.01 -7.89 -0.17
C VAL A 98 4.24 -7.12 0.30
N ALA A 99 5.27 -7.81 0.78
CA ALA A 99 6.51 -7.19 1.25
C ALA A 99 7.25 -6.43 0.13
N GLY A 100 7.24 -6.96 -1.10
CA GLY A 100 7.88 -6.34 -2.25
C GLY A 100 6.99 -5.31 -2.94
N PHE A 101 5.67 -5.43 -2.77
CA PHE A 101 4.69 -4.51 -3.33
C PHE A 101 4.51 -3.27 -2.46
N MET A 102 4.63 -3.36 -1.14
CA MET A 102 4.41 -2.23 -0.24
C MET A 102 5.72 -1.48 0.06
N GLY A 103 5.82 -0.22 -0.38
CA GLY A 103 6.93 0.67 -0.07
C GLY A 103 7.77 1.03 -1.29
N SER A 104 8.33 2.25 -1.26
CA SER A 104 9.26 2.75 -2.27
C SER A 104 10.44 3.43 -1.57
N PRO A 105 11.67 2.89 -1.66
CA PRO A 105 12.04 1.68 -2.39
C PRO A 105 11.43 0.40 -1.79
N ALA A 106 11.27 -0.62 -2.64
CA ALA A 106 10.72 -1.92 -2.25
C ALA A 106 11.64 -2.61 -1.22
N MET A 107 11.07 -3.53 -0.43
CA MET A 107 11.83 -4.27 0.57
C MET A 107 12.91 -5.14 -0.07
N ASN A 108 14.08 -5.22 0.58
CA ASN A 108 15.15 -6.09 0.13
C ASN A 108 14.88 -7.54 0.54
N PHE A 109 15.11 -8.45 -0.41
CA PHE A 109 15.06 -9.89 -0.21
C PHE A 109 16.46 -10.49 -0.29
N LEU A 110 16.82 -11.31 0.68
CA LEU A 110 18.13 -11.94 0.79
C LEU A 110 17.97 -13.45 0.97
N ASP A 111 18.51 -14.24 0.04
CA ASP A 111 18.56 -15.69 0.20
C ASP A 111 19.63 -16.06 1.23
N ALA A 112 19.23 -16.70 2.34
CA ALA A 112 20.17 -17.14 3.35
C ALA A 112 19.69 -18.39 4.09
N ALA A 113 20.64 -19.17 4.59
CA ALA A 113 20.39 -20.29 5.47
C ALA A 113 20.57 -19.87 6.93
N ILE A 114 19.68 -20.34 7.80
CA ILE A 114 19.88 -20.31 9.25
C ILE A 114 20.83 -21.47 9.58
N THR A 115 21.97 -21.15 10.19
CA THR A 115 22.90 -22.15 10.72
C THR A 115 22.69 -22.36 12.22
N ASP A 116 23.25 -23.43 12.76
CA ASP A 116 23.08 -23.94 14.13
C ASP A 116 23.33 -22.91 15.26
N ARG A 117 24.00 -21.79 14.95
CA ARG A 117 24.30 -20.70 15.89
C ARG A 117 23.38 -19.48 15.76
N MET A 118 22.21 -19.62 15.11
CA MET A 118 21.37 -18.48 14.76
C MET A 118 22.18 -17.45 13.95
N THR A 119 23.02 -17.92 13.04
CA THR A 119 23.75 -17.05 12.11
C THR A 119 23.11 -17.18 10.75
N LEU A 120 22.80 -16.03 10.14
CA LEU A 120 22.29 -15.95 8.76
C LEU A 120 23.47 -15.94 7.81
N LYS A 121 23.53 -16.93 6.93
CA LYS A 121 24.59 -17.04 5.93
C LYS A 121 24.00 -17.13 4.53
N GLY A 122 24.38 -16.22 3.65
CA GLY A 122 23.99 -16.24 2.24
C GLY A 122 25.15 -15.74 1.38
N GLY A 123 25.42 -16.39 0.26
CA GLY A 123 26.48 -16.00 -0.69
C GLY A 123 27.79 -15.52 -0.05
N MET A 124 27.97 -14.20 0.04
CA MET A 124 29.16 -13.52 0.58
C MET A 124 28.96 -12.86 1.96
N PHE A 125 27.82 -13.05 2.62
CA PHE A 125 27.50 -12.41 3.90
C PHE A 125 27.23 -13.43 5.01
N GLU A 126 27.62 -13.07 6.23
CA GLU A 126 27.35 -13.80 7.45
C GLU A 126 26.97 -12.81 8.57
N PHE A 127 25.74 -12.90 9.07
CA PHE A 127 25.21 -12.03 10.13
C PHE A 127 24.85 -12.83 11.38
N ASN A 128 25.34 -12.43 12.54
CA ASN A 128 24.92 -13.01 13.81
C ASN A 128 23.55 -12.44 14.21
N THR A 129 22.55 -13.31 14.42
CA THR A 129 21.19 -12.87 14.72
C THR A 129 21.10 -12.42 16.19
N THR A 130 21.30 -11.12 16.43
CA THR A 130 21.01 -10.51 17.74
C THR A 130 19.50 -10.44 17.98
N ASP A 131 19.06 -10.28 19.23
CA ASP A 131 17.63 -10.21 19.60
C ASP A 131 16.81 -9.14 18.86
N ARG A 132 17.47 -8.10 18.32
CA ARG A 132 16.86 -7.08 17.47
C ARG A 132 16.50 -7.57 16.07
N ILE A 133 17.31 -8.45 15.48
CA ILE A 133 17.07 -8.99 14.12
C ILE A 133 15.98 -10.05 14.17
N LYS A 134 15.83 -10.77 15.30
CA LYS A 134 14.73 -11.74 15.53
C LYS A 134 13.32 -11.20 15.27
N LYS A 135 13.08 -9.90 15.51
CA LYS A 135 11.77 -9.25 15.30
C LYS A 135 11.48 -8.88 13.84
N VAL A 136 12.52 -8.70 13.03
CA VAL A 136 12.40 -8.25 11.62
C VAL A 136 12.46 -9.45 10.66
N ILE A 137 12.92 -10.61 11.13
CA ILE A 137 12.90 -11.86 10.37
C ILE A 137 11.46 -12.34 10.23
N VAL A 138 10.80 -11.92 9.15
CA VAL A 138 9.57 -12.56 8.70
C VAL A 138 9.97 -13.77 7.85
N LEU A 139 9.80 -14.96 8.42
CA LEU A 139 10.15 -16.24 7.83
C LEU A 139 9.21 -16.56 6.65
N PHE A 140 9.67 -16.33 5.42
CA PHE A 140 9.06 -16.93 4.23
C PHE A 140 10.11 -17.79 3.54
N ALA A 141 9.96 -19.11 3.68
CA ALA A 141 10.66 -20.17 2.96
C ALA A 141 12.04 -19.80 2.38
N GLY A 142 13.07 -19.66 3.23
CA GLY A 142 14.47 -19.53 2.81
C GLY A 142 14.94 -18.14 2.36
N ILE A 143 14.07 -17.12 2.38
CA ILE A 143 14.38 -15.75 1.92
C ILE A 143 14.09 -14.76 3.05
N PHE A 144 15.10 -13.98 3.45
CA PHE A 144 15.03 -13.00 4.52
C PHE A 144 14.58 -11.63 3.99
N CYS A 145 13.54 -11.08 4.61
CA CYS A 145 13.10 -9.71 4.44
C CYS A 145 13.88 -8.80 5.42
N THR A 146 14.63 -7.83 4.91
CA THR A 146 15.20 -6.78 5.77
C THR A 146 14.79 -5.39 5.26
N LYS A 147 14.21 -4.60 6.16
CA LYS A 147 13.90 -3.18 5.97
C LYS A 147 15.18 -2.38 6.23
N LEU A 148 16.04 -2.23 5.22
CA LEU A 148 17.19 -1.33 5.32
C LEU A 148 16.66 0.10 5.27
N LEU A 149 16.73 0.79 6.41
CA LEU A 149 16.60 2.24 6.49
C LEU A 149 17.75 2.88 5.71
N SER A 150 17.43 3.52 4.59
CA SER A 150 18.26 4.54 3.95
C SER A 150 18.05 5.89 4.64
#